data_AF-A0A5B1R3Z5-F1
#
_entry.id   AF-A0A5B1R3Z5-F1
#
_cell.length_a   1.000
_cell.length_b   1.000
_cell.length_c   1.000
_cell.angle_alpha   90.00
_cell.angle_beta   90.00
_cell.angle_gamma   90.00
#
_symmetry.space_group_name_H-M   'P 1'
#
loop_
_entity.id
_entity.type
_entity.pdbx_description
1 polymer ?
#
loop_
_entity_poly.entity_id
_entity_poly.type
_entity_poly.pdbx_seq_one_letter_code
_entity_poly.pdbx_strand_id
1 'polypeptide(L)'
;MGRPDSSTSELVMKSSSRGLVLDGYTIIFEWMSSVQHTLSRLRPSRNARSPADENLKNANNLLLTASVNRFWCQVGEALEAAICRRSLDVSSSLHNNFSNDQSAKPLNRALLKTVGNHLLGDCKSDIELVKSLRATVLAHKDLVDRGLLYRAISPYNVLLVDSESHVESCYKCLFLDLDRASMTEKGRFEQDLTYVVEETQRLEATYTESAAILECAMAETVQFMAIELLTASVNCVPGVVYEPHHGLESILYALGYVAMTHTNRCLADNPCLTIGQRDLWGQIIAQSFGYSDDDDGSSSRVRDICDSRKGLNLLMFHHEARVGSRMKIILEGFISRPMRDLLNSARVLVARQTAFWILGGERTPMTYDEVLSKLNQAISTM
;
A
#
# COMPACT_ATOMS: atom_id res chain seq x y z
N MET A 1 -66.44 48.55 -5.83
CA MET A 1 -65.38 49.28 -5.09
C MET A 1 -64.22 48.32 -4.84
N GLY A 2 -62.99 48.73 -5.19
CA GLY A 2 -61.74 48.19 -4.61
C GLY A 2 -61.12 46.93 -5.25
N ARG A 3 -60.28 47.12 -6.27
CA ARG A 3 -59.13 46.25 -6.67
C ARG A 3 -57.99 46.33 -5.61
N PRO A 4 -56.86 45.57 -5.67
CA PRO A 4 -56.39 44.67 -6.74
C PRO A 4 -55.77 43.31 -6.32
N ASP A 5 -55.69 42.42 -7.31
CA ASP A 5 -54.55 41.61 -7.77
C ASP A 5 -53.44 41.19 -6.79
N SER A 6 -53.28 39.87 -6.62
CA SER A 6 -51.96 39.26 -6.55
C SER A 6 -51.94 37.96 -7.35
N SER A 7 -51.30 38.05 -8.51
CA SER A 7 -50.95 36.97 -9.41
C SER A 7 -49.97 36.01 -8.74
N THR A 8 -50.34 34.74 -8.66
CA THR A 8 -49.43 33.61 -8.41
C THR A 8 -48.56 33.39 -9.65
N SER A 9 -47.35 33.95 -9.62
CA SER A 9 -46.25 33.60 -10.53
C SER A 9 -45.46 32.44 -9.94
N GLU A 10 -45.73 31.25 -10.44
CA GLU A 10 -44.96 30.03 -10.20
C GLU A 10 -43.64 30.16 -10.97
N LEU A 11 -42.59 30.60 -10.28
CA LEU A 11 -41.25 30.74 -10.85
C LEU A 11 -40.56 29.37 -10.80
N VAL A 12 -40.71 28.61 -11.88
CA VAL A 12 -39.92 27.41 -12.15
C VAL A 12 -38.46 27.83 -12.33
N MET A 13 -37.70 27.88 -11.24
CA MET A 13 -36.24 27.77 -11.34
C MET A 13 -35.93 26.30 -11.64
N LYS A 14 -35.63 26.03 -12.92
CA LYS A 14 -34.81 24.88 -13.30
C LYS A 14 -33.47 25.01 -12.58
N SER A 15 -33.32 24.39 -11.41
CA SER A 15 -31.99 24.09 -10.90
C SER A 15 -31.42 23.01 -11.80
N SER A 16 -30.60 23.42 -12.75
CA SER A 16 -29.68 22.54 -13.45
C SER A 16 -28.75 21.92 -12.40
N SER A 17 -29.12 20.77 -11.85
CA SER A 17 -28.23 19.89 -11.11
C SER A 17 -27.24 19.30 -12.11
N ARG A 18 -26.29 20.13 -12.57
CA ARG A 18 -25.00 19.64 -13.03
C ARG A 18 -24.37 19.03 -11.80
N GLY A 19 -24.44 17.71 -11.69
CA GLY A 19 -23.63 16.96 -10.75
C GLY A 19 -22.18 17.28 -11.07
N LEU A 20 -21.60 18.15 -10.26
CA LEU A 20 -20.15 18.27 -10.14
C LEU A 20 -19.69 16.98 -9.49
N VAL A 21 -19.40 15.98 -10.32
CA VAL A 21 -18.49 14.91 -9.96
C VAL A 21 -17.13 15.58 -9.86
N LEU A 22 -16.83 16.15 -8.69
CA LEU A 22 -15.48 16.57 -8.37
C LEU A 22 -14.68 15.28 -8.18
N ASP A 23 -13.79 15.04 -9.13
CA ASP A 23 -12.79 14.00 -9.02
C ASP A 23 -11.95 14.28 -7.75
N GLY A 24 -11.58 13.24 -7.01
CA GLY A 24 -10.82 13.38 -5.76
C GLY A 24 -9.51 14.15 -5.97
N TYR A 25 -8.97 14.10 -7.18
CA TYR A 25 -7.81 14.87 -7.61
C TYR A 25 -8.04 16.39 -7.61
N THR A 26 -9.24 16.88 -7.92
CA THR A 26 -9.54 18.32 -7.94
C THR A 26 -9.57 18.92 -6.54
N ILE A 27 -10.12 18.17 -5.56
CA ILE A 27 -10.16 18.58 -4.15
C ILE A 27 -8.75 18.69 -3.57
N ILE A 28 -7.88 17.73 -3.89
CA ILE A 28 -6.47 17.73 -3.47
C ILE A 28 -5.73 18.92 -4.11
N PHE A 29 -5.95 19.20 -5.40
CA PHE A 29 -5.26 20.26 -6.13
C PHE A 29 -5.67 21.68 -5.70
N GLU A 30 -6.96 21.92 -5.46
CA GLU A 30 -7.45 23.20 -4.94
C GLU A 30 -6.97 23.47 -3.51
N TRP A 31 -6.85 22.41 -2.69
CA TRP A 31 -6.30 22.52 -1.34
C TRP A 31 -4.79 22.80 -1.36
N MET A 32 -4.00 22.09 -2.18
CA MET A 32 -2.56 22.38 -2.34
C MET A 32 -2.31 23.84 -2.75
N SER A 33 -3.15 24.37 -3.65
CA SER A 33 -3.10 25.78 -4.07
C SER A 33 -3.44 26.74 -2.93
N SER A 34 -4.43 26.41 -2.10
CA SER A 34 -4.84 27.22 -0.93
C SER A 34 -3.80 27.20 0.20
N VAL A 35 -3.18 26.04 0.45
CA VAL A 35 -2.09 25.87 1.44
C VAL A 35 -0.85 26.64 0.99
N GLN A 36 -0.45 26.53 -0.27
CA GLN A 36 0.69 27.25 -0.81
C GLN A 36 0.48 28.77 -0.81
N HIS A 37 -0.76 29.22 -1.08
CA HIS A 37 -1.14 30.62 -0.95
C HIS A 37 -1.15 31.11 0.53
N THR A 38 -1.55 30.26 1.48
CA THR A 38 -1.54 30.60 2.91
C THR A 38 -0.12 30.63 3.48
N LEU A 39 0.72 29.66 3.10
CA LEU A 39 2.14 29.60 3.48
C LEU A 39 2.96 30.76 2.89
N SER A 40 2.63 31.23 1.69
CA SER A 40 3.30 32.39 1.10
C SER A 40 2.98 33.70 1.82
N ARG A 41 1.78 33.82 2.43
CA ARG A 41 1.39 34.96 3.28
C ARG A 41 1.97 34.93 4.69
N LEU A 42 2.38 33.75 5.16
CA LEU A 42 2.96 33.55 6.49
C LEU A 42 4.50 33.64 6.51
N ARG A 43 5.17 33.90 5.37
CA ARG A 43 6.62 34.13 5.36
C ARG A 43 6.95 35.41 6.14
N PRO A 44 7.63 35.32 7.29
CA PRO A 44 7.97 36.50 8.06
C PRO A 44 9.09 37.28 7.34
N SER A 45 8.97 38.61 7.36
CA SER A 45 10.06 39.51 7.01
C SER A 45 11.30 39.16 7.85
N ARG A 46 12.47 39.05 7.21
CA ARG A 46 13.72 38.46 7.74
C ARG A 46 14.33 39.15 8.96
N ASN A 47 13.68 40.15 9.56
CA ASN A 47 14.31 41.08 10.51
C ASN A 47 13.67 41.19 11.92
N ALA A 48 12.76 40.31 12.33
CA ALA A 48 12.18 40.40 13.68
C ALA A 48 12.83 39.41 14.68
N ARG A 49 13.57 39.95 15.66
CA ARG A 49 14.25 39.23 16.76
C ARG A 49 13.63 39.61 18.12
N SER A 50 12.32 39.42 18.26
CA SER A 50 11.64 39.58 19.55
C SER A 50 11.21 38.21 20.09
N PRO A 51 11.38 37.93 21.40
CA PRO A 51 10.85 36.73 22.05
C PRO A 51 9.32 36.55 21.88
N ALA A 52 8.59 37.65 21.68
CA ALA A 52 7.15 37.60 21.40
C ALA A 52 6.84 36.98 20.02
N ASP A 53 7.74 37.13 19.04
CA ASP A 53 7.57 36.57 17.70
C ASP A 53 7.81 35.05 17.67
N GLU A 54 8.64 34.54 18.60
CA GLU A 54 8.92 33.11 18.72
C GLU A 54 7.74 32.36 19.34
N ASN A 55 7.09 32.95 20.35
CA ASN A 55 5.84 32.43 20.90
C ASN A 55 4.70 32.46 19.89
N LEU A 56 4.62 33.51 19.05
CA LEU A 56 3.62 33.60 17.99
C LEU A 56 3.87 32.57 16.86
N LYS A 57 5.15 32.32 16.50
CA LYS A 57 5.52 31.25 15.56
C LYS A 57 5.15 29.87 16.09
N ASN A 58 5.42 29.59 17.37
CA ASN A 58 5.09 28.32 17.99
C ASN A 58 3.56 28.10 18.06
N ALA A 59 2.79 29.13 18.39
CA ALA A 59 1.33 29.07 18.38
C ALA A 59 0.76 28.83 16.96
N ASN A 60 1.31 29.51 15.94
CA ASN A 60 0.89 29.33 14.55
C ASN A 60 1.26 27.95 14.01
N ASN A 61 2.41 27.40 14.37
CA ASN A 61 2.80 26.03 14.01
C ASN A 61 1.87 25.00 14.67
N LEU A 62 1.50 25.18 15.94
CA LEU A 62 0.57 24.29 16.63
C LEU A 62 -0.83 24.30 15.97
N LEU A 63 -1.32 25.49 15.58
CA LEU A 63 -2.58 25.65 14.86
C LEU A 63 -2.55 25.01 13.46
N LEU A 64 -1.41 25.12 12.76
CA LEU A 64 -1.21 24.51 11.45
C LEU A 64 -1.19 22.97 11.56
N THR A 65 -0.44 22.42 12.51
CA THR A 65 -0.40 20.97 12.77
C THR A 65 -1.77 20.42 13.17
N ALA A 66 -2.51 21.11 14.05
CA ALA A 66 -3.87 20.70 14.43
C ALA A 66 -4.85 20.74 13.24
N SER A 67 -4.71 21.72 12.34
CA SER A 67 -5.54 21.85 11.13
C SER A 67 -5.24 20.74 10.11
N VAL A 68 -3.96 20.40 9.92
CA VAL A 68 -3.51 19.31 9.05
C VAL A 68 -4.00 17.96 9.58
N ASN A 69 -3.87 17.69 10.88
CA ASN A 69 -4.32 16.43 11.48
C ASN A 69 -5.85 16.26 11.41
N ARG A 70 -6.62 17.33 11.67
CA ARG A 70 -8.09 17.30 11.53
C ARG A 70 -8.50 17.03 10.08
N PHE A 71 -7.78 17.59 9.11
CA PHE A 71 -8.05 17.34 7.69
C PHE A 71 -7.75 15.90 7.29
N TRP A 72 -6.63 15.31 7.72
CA TRP A 72 -6.33 13.90 7.44
C TRP A 72 -7.36 12.94 8.06
N CYS A 73 -7.87 13.23 9.25
CA CYS A 73 -9.02 12.50 9.80
C CYS A 73 -10.25 12.61 8.89
N GLN A 74 -10.61 13.81 8.44
CA GLN A 74 -11.78 14.04 7.59
C GLN A 74 -11.63 13.41 6.19
N VAL A 75 -10.43 13.41 5.62
CA VAL A 75 -10.13 12.73 4.35
C VAL A 75 -10.19 11.21 4.53
N GLY A 76 -9.67 10.68 5.64
CA GLY A 76 -9.80 9.26 5.99
C GLY A 76 -11.26 8.83 6.12
N GLU A 77 -12.06 9.58 6.88
CA GLU A 77 -13.50 9.35 7.04
C GLU A 77 -14.27 9.50 5.72
N ALA A 78 -13.93 10.49 4.89
CA ALA A 78 -14.56 10.70 3.59
C ALA A 78 -14.17 9.62 2.58
N LEU A 79 -12.94 9.12 2.62
CA LEU A 79 -12.45 8.03 1.78
C LEU A 79 -13.10 6.71 2.19
N GLU A 80 -13.18 6.40 3.48
CA GLU A 80 -13.96 5.26 3.99
C GLU A 80 -15.44 5.38 3.59
N ALA A 81 -16.06 6.55 3.79
CA ALA A 81 -17.44 6.76 3.39
C ALA A 81 -17.65 6.65 1.88
N ALA A 82 -16.69 7.08 1.05
CA ALA A 82 -16.75 6.96 -0.41
C ALA A 82 -16.57 5.50 -0.88
N ILE A 83 -15.69 4.74 -0.22
CA ILE A 83 -15.52 3.30 -0.45
C ILE A 83 -16.81 2.55 -0.05
N CYS A 84 -17.39 2.87 1.12
CA CYS A 84 -18.66 2.31 1.57
C CYS A 84 -19.84 2.70 0.67
N ARG A 85 -19.93 3.95 0.18
CA ARG A 85 -20.99 4.38 -0.75
C ARG A 85 -20.84 3.76 -2.13
N ARG A 86 -19.63 3.62 -2.67
CA ARG A 86 -19.39 2.85 -3.91
C ARG A 86 -19.81 1.38 -3.76
N SER A 87 -19.71 0.81 -2.56
CA SER A 87 -20.22 -0.55 -2.29
C SER A 87 -21.75 -0.64 -2.25
N LEU A 88 -22.47 0.45 -1.99
CA LEU A 88 -23.94 0.48 -1.87
C LEU A 88 -24.65 0.95 -3.16
N ASP A 89 -24.08 1.89 -3.91
CA ASP A 89 -24.68 2.47 -5.13
C ASP A 89 -24.58 1.59 -6.39
N VAL A 90 -23.82 0.49 -6.36
CA VAL A 90 -23.76 -0.49 -7.48
C VAL A 90 -25.08 -1.26 -7.63
N SER A 91 -26.00 -1.15 -6.67
CA SER A 91 -27.28 -1.89 -6.68
C SER A 91 -28.45 -1.15 -7.35
N SER A 92 -28.35 0.15 -7.61
CA SER A 92 -29.53 0.98 -7.95
C SER A 92 -29.48 1.77 -9.26
N SER A 93 -28.39 1.72 -10.04
CA SER A 93 -28.29 2.48 -11.31
C SER A 93 -27.79 1.65 -12.48
N LEU A 94 -28.67 0.76 -12.96
CA LEU A 94 -28.58 0.17 -14.30
C LEU A 94 -29.92 0.40 -15.01
N HIS A 95 -30.13 1.64 -15.45
CA HIS A 95 -31.05 1.92 -16.56
C HIS A 95 -30.26 2.54 -17.71
N ASN A 96 -30.34 1.81 -18.81
CA ASN A 96 -29.59 1.93 -20.05
C ASN A 96 -29.66 3.31 -20.68
N ASN A 97 -28.51 3.78 -21.18
CA ASN A 97 -28.40 4.62 -22.37
C ASN A 97 -26.97 4.49 -22.93
N PHE A 98 -26.72 3.42 -23.69
CA PHE A 98 -25.50 3.30 -24.49
C PHE A 98 -25.80 3.67 -25.95
N SER A 99 -25.20 4.78 -26.37
CA SER A 99 -25.11 5.19 -27.78
C SER A 99 -24.20 4.22 -28.55
N ASN A 100 -24.59 3.95 -29.80
CA ASN A 100 -23.90 3.11 -30.78
C ASN A 100 -22.53 3.67 -31.18
N ASP A 101 -21.47 3.36 -30.43
CA ASP A 101 -20.09 3.50 -30.91
C ASP A 101 -19.37 2.15 -30.84
N GLN A 102 -19.17 1.51 -31.99
CA GLN A 102 -18.69 0.13 -32.15
C GLN A 102 -17.16 -0.04 -31.98
N SER A 103 -16.47 0.92 -31.37
CA SER A 103 -15.03 0.81 -31.07
C SER A 103 -14.71 0.48 -29.61
N ALA A 104 -15.72 0.42 -28.72
CA ALA A 104 -15.50 0.15 -27.31
C ALA A 104 -15.22 -1.34 -27.08
N LYS A 105 -13.95 -1.69 -26.77
CA LYS A 105 -13.61 -3.00 -26.19
C LYS A 105 -14.58 -3.30 -25.03
N PRO A 106 -15.21 -4.48 -24.98
CA PRO A 106 -16.09 -4.82 -23.87
C PRO A 106 -15.28 -4.79 -22.57
N LEU A 107 -15.73 -3.98 -21.61
CA LEU A 107 -15.23 -4.04 -20.24
C LEU A 107 -15.58 -5.41 -19.66
N ASN A 108 -14.58 -6.27 -19.50
CA ASN A 108 -14.73 -7.52 -18.76
C ASN A 108 -14.92 -7.16 -17.28
N ARG A 109 -16.17 -7.25 -16.80
CA ARG A 109 -16.51 -6.98 -15.40
C ARG A 109 -16.56 -8.31 -14.64
N ALA A 110 -15.62 -8.52 -13.73
CA ALA A 110 -15.72 -9.57 -12.72
C ALA A 110 -16.47 -9.03 -11.50
N LEU A 111 -17.65 -9.58 -11.22
CA LEU A 111 -18.37 -9.31 -9.96
C LEU A 111 -17.96 -10.35 -8.95
N LEU A 112 -17.10 -9.95 -8.02
CA LEU A 112 -16.68 -10.79 -6.90
C LEU A 112 -17.53 -10.44 -5.68
N LYS A 113 -17.97 -11.46 -4.95
CA LYS A 113 -18.54 -11.24 -3.62
C LYS A 113 -17.42 -10.68 -2.74
N THR A 114 -17.66 -9.56 -2.05
CA THR A 114 -16.73 -9.07 -1.04
C THR A 114 -16.65 -10.11 0.07
N VAL A 115 -15.51 -10.79 0.17
CA VAL A 115 -15.24 -11.78 1.21
C VAL A 115 -13.96 -11.40 1.90
N GLY A 116 -14.06 -11.07 3.18
CA GLY A 116 -12.92 -10.86 4.04
C GLY A 116 -12.46 -9.42 4.19
N ASN A 117 -11.38 -9.30 4.95
CA ASN A 117 -10.79 -8.06 5.45
C ASN A 117 -9.39 -7.87 4.87
N HIS A 118 -8.96 -6.64 4.60
CA HIS A 118 -7.60 -6.41 4.12
C HIS A 118 -6.58 -6.70 5.23
N LEU A 119 -5.39 -7.21 4.86
CA LEU A 119 -4.29 -7.46 5.80
C LEU A 119 -3.94 -6.22 6.65
N LEU A 120 -4.20 -5.02 6.14
CA LEU A 120 -3.94 -3.72 6.78
C LEU A 120 -4.97 -3.21 7.78
N GLY A 121 -6.24 -3.55 7.56
CA GLY A 121 -7.37 -2.89 8.22
C GLY A 121 -7.65 -3.47 9.59
N ASP A 122 -7.70 -4.80 9.66
CA ASP A 122 -8.57 -5.45 10.65
C ASP A 122 -7.86 -6.40 11.62
N CYS A 123 -6.53 -6.55 11.52
CA CYS A 123 -5.79 -7.32 12.51
C CYS A 123 -5.80 -6.59 13.86
N LYS A 124 -6.52 -7.13 14.85
CA LYS A 124 -6.69 -6.53 16.19
C LYS A 124 -5.53 -6.86 17.13
N SER A 125 -4.68 -7.80 16.74
CA SER A 125 -3.59 -8.31 17.56
C SER A 125 -2.43 -8.82 16.72
N ASP A 126 -1.24 -8.85 17.31
CA ASP A 126 -0.04 -9.43 16.70
C ASP A 126 -0.28 -10.89 16.28
N ILE A 127 -0.94 -11.70 17.11
CA ILE A 127 -1.21 -13.11 16.80
C ILE A 127 -2.12 -13.28 15.58
N GLU A 128 -3.13 -12.41 15.42
CA GLU A 128 -4.01 -12.41 14.27
C GLU A 128 -3.22 -12.04 13.01
N LEU A 129 -2.39 -11.00 13.07
CA LEU A 129 -1.50 -10.62 11.97
C LEU A 129 -0.58 -11.78 11.55
N VAL A 130 0.07 -12.45 12.50
CA VAL A 130 0.98 -13.57 12.17
C VAL A 130 0.22 -14.77 11.59
N LYS A 131 -0.97 -15.08 12.08
CA LYS A 131 -1.84 -16.13 11.49
C LYS A 131 -2.25 -15.79 10.07
N SER A 132 -2.59 -14.53 9.82
CA SER A 132 -2.96 -14.00 8.52
C SER A 132 -1.80 -14.09 7.53
N LEU A 133 -0.61 -13.64 7.92
CA LEU A 133 0.63 -13.81 7.14
C LEU A 133 0.94 -15.28 6.83
N ARG A 134 0.75 -16.18 7.81
CA ARG A 134 0.92 -17.62 7.58
C ARG A 134 -0.07 -18.14 6.52
N ALA A 135 -1.33 -17.72 6.57
CA ALA A 135 -2.32 -18.06 5.55
C ALA A 135 -1.90 -17.52 4.17
N THR A 136 -1.37 -16.29 4.09
CA THR A 136 -0.84 -15.70 2.86
C THR A 136 0.32 -16.50 2.28
N VAL A 137 1.26 -16.96 3.11
CA VAL A 137 2.39 -17.80 2.66
C VAL A 137 1.89 -19.15 2.11
N LEU A 138 0.89 -19.76 2.76
CA LEU A 138 0.29 -21.01 2.28
C LEU A 138 -0.47 -20.83 0.96
N ALA A 139 -1.26 -19.76 0.84
CA ALA A 139 -1.97 -19.44 -0.40
C ALA A 139 -0.97 -19.15 -1.55
N HIS A 140 0.09 -18.40 -1.27
CA HIS A 140 1.15 -18.15 -2.25
C HIS A 140 1.84 -19.44 -2.69
N LYS A 141 2.12 -20.36 -1.75
CA LYS A 141 2.66 -21.68 -2.05
C LYS A 141 1.74 -22.48 -2.98
N ASP A 142 0.45 -22.55 -2.67
CA ASP A 142 -0.54 -23.25 -3.50
C ASP A 142 -0.61 -22.67 -4.92
N LEU A 143 -0.59 -21.35 -5.09
CA LEU A 143 -0.52 -20.71 -6.41
C LEU A 143 0.74 -21.13 -7.18
N VAL A 144 1.91 -21.06 -6.53
CA VAL A 144 3.18 -21.47 -7.15
C VAL A 144 3.19 -22.95 -7.49
N ASP A 145 2.62 -23.81 -6.64
CA ASP A 145 2.51 -25.24 -6.89
C ASP A 145 1.62 -25.55 -8.10
N ARG A 146 0.62 -24.70 -8.37
CA ARG A 146 -0.21 -24.72 -9.60
C ARG A 146 0.47 -24.03 -10.79
N GLY A 147 1.70 -23.57 -10.63
CA GLY A 147 2.47 -22.90 -11.67
C GLY A 147 2.06 -21.45 -11.91
N LEU A 148 1.39 -20.79 -10.97
CA LEU A 148 1.01 -19.38 -11.04
C LEU A 148 1.92 -18.54 -10.12
N LEU A 149 2.63 -17.58 -10.72
CA LEU A 149 3.46 -16.61 -10.00
C LEU A 149 2.68 -15.32 -9.81
N TYR A 150 2.34 -15.00 -8.57
CA TYR A 150 1.61 -13.77 -8.24
C TYR A 150 2.59 -12.63 -7.93
N ARG A 151 2.62 -11.60 -8.78
CA ARG A 151 3.70 -10.58 -8.81
C ARG A 151 3.34 -9.25 -8.15
N ALA A 152 2.14 -9.13 -7.61
CA ALA A 152 1.58 -7.89 -7.07
C ALA A 152 1.32 -7.95 -5.55
N ILE A 153 2.17 -8.68 -4.81
CA ILE A 153 2.03 -8.84 -3.36
C ILE A 153 2.14 -7.48 -2.67
N SER A 154 1.06 -7.11 -2.00
CA SER A 154 0.99 -5.96 -1.10
C SER A 154 -0.05 -6.27 -0.02
N PRO A 155 -0.02 -5.59 1.13
CA PRO A 155 -1.07 -5.72 2.14
C PRO A 155 -2.48 -5.32 1.65
N TYR A 156 -2.56 -4.55 0.56
CA TYR A 156 -3.83 -4.11 -0.06
C TYR A 156 -4.41 -5.19 -0.97
N ASN A 157 -3.56 -6.00 -1.60
CA ASN A 157 -3.96 -7.05 -2.52
C ASN A 157 -4.17 -8.41 -1.84
N VAL A 158 -4.17 -8.43 -0.50
CA VAL A 158 -4.35 -9.63 0.31
C VAL A 158 -5.59 -9.46 1.17
N LEU A 159 -6.62 -10.27 0.91
CA LEU A 159 -7.82 -10.36 1.73
C LEU A 159 -7.77 -11.59 2.63
N LEU A 160 -8.25 -11.43 3.85
CA LEU A 160 -8.33 -12.45 4.89
C LEU A 160 -9.78 -12.89 5.01
N VAL A 161 -10.05 -14.15 4.71
CA VAL A 161 -11.38 -14.73 4.87
C VAL A 161 -11.60 -15.03 6.35
N ASP A 162 -12.77 -14.64 6.85
CA ASP A 162 -13.11 -14.77 8.26
C ASP A 162 -12.85 -16.20 8.79
N SER A 163 -12.19 -16.27 9.94
CA SER A 163 -11.83 -17.49 10.63
C SER A 163 -13.02 -18.36 11.04
N GLU A 164 -14.21 -17.78 11.16
CA GLU A 164 -15.47 -18.50 11.44
C GLU A 164 -15.96 -19.34 10.26
N SER A 165 -15.43 -19.11 9.06
CA SER A 165 -15.73 -19.93 7.90
C SER A 165 -15.01 -21.28 8.01
N HIS A 166 -15.74 -22.39 7.77
CA HIS A 166 -15.20 -23.76 7.76
C HIS A 166 -14.28 -24.07 6.57
N VAL A 167 -13.62 -23.07 6.01
CA VAL A 167 -12.78 -23.21 4.82
C VAL A 167 -11.37 -23.65 5.22
N GLU A 168 -10.73 -24.48 4.38
CA GLU A 168 -9.36 -24.96 4.63
C GLU A 168 -8.38 -23.78 4.78
N SER A 169 -7.28 -24.00 5.51
CA SER A 169 -6.37 -22.92 5.90
C SER A 169 -5.74 -22.15 4.72
N CYS A 170 -5.58 -22.79 3.54
CA CYS A 170 -5.07 -22.13 2.33
C CYS A 170 -6.07 -21.15 1.71
N TYR A 171 -7.37 -21.34 1.94
CA TYR A 171 -8.42 -20.44 1.48
C TYR A 171 -8.77 -19.33 2.48
N LYS A 172 -8.04 -19.24 3.60
CA LYS A 172 -8.15 -18.12 4.54
C LYS A 172 -7.53 -16.83 4.02
N CYS A 173 -6.90 -16.88 2.84
CA CYS A 173 -6.28 -15.75 2.18
C CYS A 173 -6.65 -15.75 0.70
N LEU A 174 -7.03 -14.58 0.16
CA LEU A 174 -7.31 -14.36 -1.26
C LEU A 174 -6.38 -13.27 -1.79
N PHE A 175 -5.76 -13.54 -2.94
CA PHE A 175 -5.00 -12.53 -3.69
C PHE A 175 -5.93 -11.81 -4.67
N LEU A 176 -5.95 -10.49 -4.60
CA LEU A 176 -6.66 -9.61 -5.56
C LEU A 176 -5.75 -9.27 -6.74
N ASP A 177 -6.27 -8.58 -7.75
CA ASP A 177 -5.45 -8.01 -8.84
C ASP A 177 -4.52 -9.05 -9.51
N LEU A 178 -5.12 -10.04 -10.17
CA LEU A 178 -4.41 -11.10 -10.89
C LEU A 178 -3.85 -10.63 -12.25
N ASP A 179 -4.04 -9.37 -12.63
CA ASP A 179 -3.63 -8.83 -13.94
C ASP A 179 -2.11 -8.91 -14.14
N ARG A 180 -1.36 -9.01 -13.05
CA ARG A 180 0.10 -9.13 -13.02
C ARG A 180 0.59 -10.54 -12.73
N ALA A 181 -0.31 -11.50 -12.56
CA ALA A 181 0.07 -12.90 -12.39
C ALA A 181 0.63 -13.45 -13.71
N SER A 182 1.61 -14.34 -13.62
CA SER A 182 2.18 -15.01 -14.78
C SER A 182 2.17 -16.52 -14.59
N MET A 183 1.90 -17.25 -15.68
CA MET A 183 1.89 -18.70 -15.68
C MET A 183 3.27 -19.24 -16.04
N THR A 184 3.77 -20.17 -15.24
CA THR A 184 4.99 -20.94 -15.52
C THR A 184 4.69 -22.09 -16.49
N GLU A 185 5.74 -22.76 -16.98
CA GLU A 185 5.59 -23.97 -17.80
C GLU A 185 4.74 -25.05 -17.12
N LYS A 186 4.85 -25.19 -15.79
CA LYS A 186 4.08 -26.14 -14.98
C LYS A 186 2.58 -25.84 -14.98
N GLY A 187 2.20 -24.57 -15.12
CA GLY A 187 0.80 -24.13 -15.08
C GLY A 187 0.12 -24.17 -16.44
N ARG A 188 0.83 -24.51 -17.52
CA ARG A 188 0.23 -24.72 -18.84
C ARG A 188 -0.67 -25.93 -18.76
N PHE A 189 -1.96 -25.68 -18.55
CA PHE A 189 -2.99 -26.68 -18.74
C PHE A 189 -2.71 -27.38 -20.07
N GLU A 190 -2.67 -28.72 -20.06
CA GLU A 190 -2.87 -29.48 -21.29
C GLU A 190 -4.21 -29.01 -21.84
N GLN A 191 -4.17 -28.04 -22.76
CA GLN A 191 -5.32 -27.70 -23.55
C GLN A 191 -5.65 -28.98 -24.30
N ASP A 192 -6.69 -29.68 -23.85
CA ASP A 192 -7.38 -30.63 -24.71
C ASP A 192 -7.72 -29.85 -25.99
N LEU A 193 -6.99 -30.15 -27.05
CA LEU A 193 -6.94 -29.47 -28.35
C LEU A 193 -8.27 -29.55 -29.14
N THR A 194 -9.40 -29.74 -28.46
CA THR A 194 -10.72 -29.90 -29.09
C THR A 194 -11.43 -28.58 -29.36
N TYR A 195 -10.89 -27.44 -28.94
CA TYR A 195 -11.37 -26.12 -29.38
C TYR A 195 -10.38 -25.49 -30.36
N VAL A 196 -10.54 -25.85 -31.64
CA VAL A 196 -9.97 -25.13 -32.77
C VAL A 196 -10.53 -23.70 -32.74
N VAL A 197 -9.71 -22.73 -32.38
CA VAL A 197 -9.99 -21.32 -32.67
C VAL A 197 -8.70 -20.67 -33.14
N GLU A 198 -8.76 -20.11 -34.34
CA GLU A 198 -7.75 -19.39 -35.13
C GLU A 198 -7.17 -18.12 -34.45
N GLU A 199 -7.07 -18.09 -33.11
CA GLU A 199 -6.69 -16.89 -32.34
C GLU A 199 -5.21 -16.90 -31.90
N THR A 200 -4.50 -18.02 -32.09
CA THR A 200 -3.11 -18.19 -31.67
C THR A 200 -2.11 -17.33 -32.45
N GLN A 201 -2.40 -16.96 -33.71
CA GLN A 201 -1.48 -16.14 -34.52
C GLN A 201 -1.53 -14.63 -34.22
N ARG A 202 -2.51 -14.15 -33.44
CA ARG A 202 -2.60 -12.72 -33.05
C ARG A 202 -1.96 -12.39 -31.70
N LEU A 203 -1.72 -13.39 -30.85
CA LEU A 203 -1.05 -13.21 -29.56
C LEU A 203 0.47 -13.50 -29.60
N GLU A 204 0.96 -14.14 -30.66
CA GLU A 204 2.40 -14.35 -30.90
C GLU A 204 3.15 -13.11 -31.41
N ALA A 205 2.48 -11.94 -31.46
CA ALA A 205 3.15 -10.67 -31.65
C ALA A 205 3.93 -10.31 -30.37
N THR A 206 5.09 -10.94 -30.22
CA THR A 206 6.29 -10.42 -29.57
C THR A 206 5.99 -9.60 -28.32
N TYR A 207 5.46 -10.28 -27.29
CA TYR A 207 5.74 -9.87 -25.91
C TYR A 207 7.24 -10.04 -25.72
N THR A 208 8.02 -9.02 -26.09
CA THR A 208 9.42 -8.92 -25.71
C THR A 208 9.43 -8.79 -24.19
N GLU A 209 9.45 -9.94 -23.51
CA GLU A 209 9.48 -10.10 -22.05
C GLU A 209 10.63 -9.32 -21.38
N SER A 210 11.57 -8.77 -22.15
CA SER A 210 12.77 -8.13 -21.62
C SER A 210 12.61 -6.65 -21.25
N ALA A 211 11.60 -5.91 -21.75
CA ALA A 211 11.51 -4.46 -21.55
C ALA A 211 10.19 -3.97 -20.91
N ALA A 212 9.04 -4.57 -21.27
CA ALA A 212 7.73 -4.15 -20.75
C ALA A 212 7.46 -4.56 -19.29
N ILE A 213 8.31 -5.40 -18.70
CA ILE A 213 8.17 -5.90 -17.32
C ILE A 213 8.44 -4.80 -16.28
N LEU A 214 9.13 -3.72 -16.65
CA LEU A 214 9.58 -2.70 -15.71
C LEU A 214 8.73 -1.41 -15.74
N GLU A 215 8.30 -0.96 -16.92
CA GLU A 215 7.52 0.29 -17.06
C GLU A 215 6.10 0.20 -16.46
N CYS A 216 5.50 -1.00 -16.39
CA CYS A 216 4.16 -1.17 -15.80
C CYS A 216 4.16 -1.38 -14.27
N ALA A 217 5.32 -1.37 -13.61
CA ALA A 217 5.39 -1.64 -12.17
C ALA A 217 5.18 -0.42 -11.26
N MET A 218 4.80 0.74 -11.80
CA MET A 218 5.11 2.02 -11.15
C MET A 218 4.19 2.56 -10.05
N ALA A 219 2.97 2.09 -9.80
CA ALA A 219 2.11 2.87 -8.91
C ALA A 219 2.26 2.55 -7.41
N GLU A 220 2.10 1.29 -6.98
CA GLU A 220 1.86 1.02 -5.54
C GLU A 220 2.60 -0.21 -4.98
N THR A 221 2.91 -1.23 -5.78
CA THR A 221 3.59 -2.45 -5.29
C THR A 221 5.11 -2.33 -5.21
N VAL A 222 5.72 -1.27 -5.78
CA VAL A 222 7.18 -1.06 -5.75
C VAL A 222 7.71 -1.07 -4.32
N GLN A 223 6.91 -0.56 -3.38
CA GLN A 223 7.25 -0.54 -1.96
C GLN A 223 7.51 -1.92 -1.36
N PHE A 224 6.92 -2.97 -1.94
CA PHE A 224 7.02 -4.36 -1.45
C PHE A 224 7.83 -5.25 -2.39
N MET A 225 8.36 -4.70 -3.49
CA MET A 225 9.11 -5.48 -4.46
C MET A 225 10.42 -6.02 -3.85
N ALA A 226 10.80 -7.24 -4.24
CA ALA A 226 12.05 -7.85 -3.82
C ALA A 226 13.27 -7.02 -4.27
N ILE A 227 14.34 -6.99 -3.46
CA ILE A 227 15.56 -6.21 -3.71
C ILE A 227 16.20 -6.57 -5.03
N GLU A 228 16.19 -7.84 -5.42
CA GLU A 228 16.72 -8.31 -6.70
C GLU A 228 16.04 -7.61 -7.88
N LEU A 229 14.70 -7.57 -7.86
CA LEU A 229 13.89 -6.93 -8.90
C LEU A 229 14.07 -5.41 -8.89
N LEU A 230 14.13 -4.79 -7.69
CA LEU A 230 14.42 -3.35 -7.55
C LEU A 230 15.82 -2.98 -8.06
N THR A 231 16.82 -3.81 -7.77
CA THR A 231 18.21 -3.60 -8.19
C THR A 231 18.32 -3.73 -9.71
N ALA A 232 17.69 -4.74 -10.28
CA ALA A 232 17.59 -4.90 -11.73
C ALA A 232 16.91 -3.67 -12.37
N SER A 233 15.84 -3.18 -11.74
CA SER A 233 15.13 -1.97 -12.18
C SER A 233 16.01 -0.73 -12.20
N VAL A 234 16.73 -0.48 -11.10
CA VAL A 234 17.56 0.73 -10.93
C VAL A 234 18.79 0.71 -11.85
N ASN A 235 19.36 -0.48 -12.06
CA ASN A 235 20.56 -0.66 -12.87
C ASN A 235 20.25 -0.99 -14.34
N CYS A 236 18.97 -1.02 -14.73
CA CYS A 236 18.50 -1.42 -16.07
C CYS A 236 19.09 -2.77 -16.52
N VAL A 237 19.20 -3.74 -15.60
CA VAL A 237 19.72 -5.09 -15.90
C VAL A 237 18.58 -5.93 -16.48
N PRO A 238 18.65 -6.32 -17.77
CA PRO A 238 17.63 -7.17 -18.36
C PRO A 238 17.73 -8.62 -17.85
N GLY A 239 16.63 -9.36 -17.95
CA GLY A 239 16.63 -10.82 -17.78
C GLY A 239 16.50 -11.34 -16.34
N VAL A 240 16.23 -10.49 -15.35
CA VAL A 240 15.86 -10.98 -14.01
C VAL A 240 14.44 -11.55 -14.04
N VAL A 241 14.33 -12.86 -13.89
CA VAL A 241 13.06 -13.60 -13.91
C VAL A 241 12.43 -13.57 -12.51
N TYR A 242 11.11 -13.39 -12.46
CA TYR A 242 10.39 -13.48 -11.19
C TYR A 242 10.33 -14.93 -10.71
N GLU A 243 10.66 -15.18 -9.44
CA GLU A 243 10.75 -16.51 -8.83
C GLU A 243 10.02 -16.51 -7.47
N PRO A 244 9.65 -17.69 -6.93
CA PRO A 244 8.83 -17.78 -5.72
C PRO A 244 9.38 -17.04 -4.50
N HIS A 245 10.70 -16.98 -4.31
CA HIS A 245 11.30 -16.28 -3.17
C HIS A 245 11.19 -14.76 -3.25
N HIS A 246 10.98 -14.19 -4.45
CA HIS A 246 10.66 -12.77 -4.58
C HIS A 246 9.30 -12.48 -3.93
N GLY A 247 8.33 -13.39 -4.09
CA GLY A 247 7.03 -13.28 -3.44
C GLY A 247 7.13 -13.41 -1.92
N LEU A 248 7.96 -14.35 -1.43
CA LEU A 248 8.22 -14.49 0.01
C LEU A 248 8.85 -13.22 0.61
N GLU A 249 9.81 -12.61 -0.07
CA GLU A 249 10.41 -11.34 0.36
C GLU A 249 9.36 -10.22 0.42
N SER A 250 8.49 -10.11 -0.60
CA SER A 250 7.37 -9.15 -0.61
C SER A 250 6.39 -9.36 0.55
N ILE A 251 6.07 -10.61 0.88
CA ILE A 251 5.22 -10.94 2.04
C ILE A 251 5.88 -10.48 3.35
N LEU A 252 7.19 -10.63 3.50
CA LEU A 252 7.90 -10.16 4.69
C LEU A 252 7.97 -8.63 4.78
N TYR A 253 8.11 -7.92 3.66
CA TYR A 253 7.96 -6.46 3.67
C TYR A 253 6.54 -6.03 4.03
N ALA A 254 5.51 -6.77 3.58
CA ALA A 254 4.13 -6.54 4.00
C ALA A 254 3.96 -6.71 5.53
N LEU A 255 4.61 -7.71 6.15
CA LEU A 255 4.67 -7.82 7.62
C LEU A 255 5.26 -6.55 8.26
N GLY A 256 6.45 -6.13 7.83
CA GLY A 256 7.12 -4.95 8.37
C GLY A 256 6.26 -3.68 8.25
N TYR A 257 5.59 -3.54 7.10
CA TYR A 257 4.65 -2.45 6.84
C TYR A 257 3.46 -2.43 7.79
N VAL A 258 2.78 -3.56 7.95
CA VAL A 258 1.57 -3.62 8.78
C VAL A 258 1.94 -3.38 10.25
N ALA A 259 3.03 -3.98 10.72
CA ALA A 259 3.54 -3.77 12.07
C ALA A 259 3.91 -2.29 12.33
N MET A 260 4.60 -1.65 11.38
CA MET A 260 4.95 -0.23 11.47
C MET A 260 3.71 0.67 11.43
N THR A 261 2.75 0.38 10.55
CA THR A 261 1.51 1.16 10.42
C THR A 261 0.67 1.07 11.68
N HIS A 262 0.51 -0.14 12.24
CA HIS A 262 -0.18 -0.34 13.52
C HIS A 262 0.52 0.44 14.64
N THR A 263 1.84 0.32 14.74
CA THR A 263 2.65 1.06 15.72
C THR A 263 2.48 2.57 15.56
N ASN A 264 2.45 3.07 14.32
CA ASN A 264 2.25 4.49 14.04
C ASN A 264 0.90 5.01 14.54
N ARG A 265 -0.19 4.24 14.36
CA ARG A 265 -1.51 4.59 14.90
C ARG A 265 -1.46 4.70 16.43
N CYS A 266 -0.89 3.69 17.10
CA CYS A 266 -0.77 3.70 18.56
C CYS A 266 0.10 4.85 19.09
N LEU A 267 1.16 5.22 18.37
CA LEU A 267 2.03 6.34 18.74
C LEU A 267 1.36 7.71 18.50
N ALA A 268 0.57 7.86 17.43
CA ALA A 268 -0.15 9.09 17.15
C ALA A 268 -1.07 9.49 18.31
N ASP A 269 -1.70 8.50 18.94
CA ASP A 269 -2.61 8.70 20.08
C ASP A 269 -1.90 8.77 21.43
N ASN A 270 -0.58 8.57 21.48
CA ASN A 270 0.17 8.57 22.73
C ASN A 270 0.50 10.01 23.20
N PRO A 271 -0.09 10.48 24.32
CA PRO A 271 0.14 11.84 24.82
C PRO A 271 1.53 12.03 25.41
N CYS A 272 2.23 10.95 25.78
CA CYS A 272 3.54 10.99 26.43
C CYS A 272 4.70 11.26 25.45
N LEU A 273 4.44 11.26 24.13
CA LEU A 273 5.48 11.57 23.15
C LEU A 273 5.74 13.07 23.08
N THR A 274 7.02 13.42 23.17
CA THR A 274 7.49 14.78 22.87
C THR A 274 7.40 15.06 21.36
N ILE A 275 7.38 16.33 20.97
CA ILE A 275 7.35 16.74 19.56
C ILE A 275 8.53 16.13 18.79
N GLY A 276 9.75 16.27 19.32
CA GLY A 276 10.94 15.69 18.69
C GLY A 276 10.92 14.16 18.55
N GLN A 277 10.23 13.44 19.44
CA GLN A 277 10.03 12.00 19.29
C GLN A 277 9.05 11.67 18.16
N ARG A 278 7.96 12.44 18.01
CA ARG A 278 7.03 12.27 16.89
C ARG A 278 7.71 12.57 15.56
N ASP A 279 8.50 13.64 15.50
CA ASP A 279 9.25 14.02 14.30
C ASP A 279 10.27 12.93 13.91
N LEU A 280 11.06 12.44 14.88
CA LEU A 280 12.00 11.34 14.67
C LEU A 280 11.29 10.08 14.14
N TRP A 281 10.14 9.72 14.72
CA TRP A 281 9.35 8.58 14.26
C TRP A 281 8.82 8.78 12.83
N GLY A 282 8.35 9.98 12.50
CA GLY A 282 7.95 10.36 11.15
C GLY A 282 9.08 10.21 10.13
N GLN A 283 10.29 10.64 10.47
CA GLN A 283 11.49 10.45 9.65
C GLN A 283 11.83 8.95 9.46
N ILE A 284 11.77 8.15 10.54
CA ILE A 284 12.01 6.71 10.46
C ILE A 284 11.01 6.03 9.52
N ILE A 285 9.73 6.40 9.58
CA ILE A 285 8.70 5.93 8.66
C ILE A 285 9.07 6.34 7.24
N ALA A 286 9.28 7.64 6.99
CA ALA A 286 9.60 8.19 5.68
C ALA A 286 10.79 7.44 5.03
N GLN A 287 11.90 7.30 5.75
CA GLN A 287 13.08 6.56 5.29
C GLN A 287 12.80 5.08 5.03
N SER A 288 11.87 4.46 5.77
CA SER A 288 11.48 3.07 5.55
C SER A 288 10.68 2.85 4.26
N PHE A 289 10.08 3.91 3.74
CA PHE A 289 9.38 3.94 2.46
C PHE A 289 10.18 4.54 1.31
N GLY A 290 11.47 4.81 1.54
CA GLY A 290 12.34 5.41 0.53
C GLY A 290 12.01 6.87 0.28
N TYR A 291 11.56 7.61 1.30
CA TYR A 291 11.51 9.07 1.24
C TYR A 291 12.78 9.61 1.92
N SER A 292 13.58 10.36 1.15
CA SER A 292 14.71 11.15 1.66
C SER A 292 14.30 12.60 1.83
N ASP A 293 14.82 13.27 2.86
CA ASP A 293 14.60 14.71 3.07
C ASP A 293 15.28 15.57 1.99
N ASP A 294 16.29 15.01 1.31
CA ASP A 294 17.06 15.64 0.23
C ASP A 294 16.37 15.52 -1.13
N ASP A 295 15.03 15.68 -1.18
CA ASP A 295 14.26 15.61 -2.43
C ASP A 295 14.59 16.83 -3.31
N ASP A 296 15.74 16.76 -3.98
CA ASP A 296 16.24 17.70 -4.97
C ASP A 296 15.48 17.60 -6.31
N GLY A 297 14.40 16.80 -6.34
CA GLY A 297 13.56 16.57 -7.50
C GLY A 297 14.21 15.70 -8.58
N SER A 298 15.39 15.13 -8.32
CA SER A 298 16.15 14.36 -9.31
C SER A 298 16.37 12.88 -8.95
N SER A 299 16.25 12.49 -7.68
CA SER A 299 16.34 11.07 -7.31
C SER A 299 15.12 10.29 -7.83
N SER A 300 15.38 9.19 -8.53
CA SER A 300 14.33 8.24 -8.89
C SER A 300 13.84 7.57 -7.62
N ARG A 301 12.60 7.82 -7.21
CA ARG A 301 11.93 7.19 -6.06
C ARG A 301 12.16 5.68 -5.95
N VAL A 302 12.33 4.98 -7.08
CA VAL A 302 12.64 3.54 -7.12
C VAL A 302 14.02 3.24 -6.52
N ARG A 303 15.01 4.11 -6.74
CA ARG A 303 16.35 4.02 -6.13
C ARG A 303 16.27 4.19 -4.62
N ASP A 304 15.52 5.18 -4.13
CA ASP A 304 15.39 5.42 -2.69
C ASP A 304 14.68 4.26 -1.99
N ILE A 305 13.65 3.69 -2.63
CA ILE A 305 13.02 2.44 -2.16
C ILE A 305 14.04 1.30 -2.18
N CYS A 306 14.80 1.12 -3.26
CA CYS A 306 15.83 0.09 -3.37
C CYS A 306 16.86 0.19 -2.24
N ASP A 307 17.36 1.39 -1.96
CA ASP A 307 18.34 1.62 -0.90
C ASP A 307 17.75 1.43 0.49
N SER A 308 16.49 1.82 0.70
CA SER A 308 15.73 1.51 1.92
C SER A 308 15.58 -0.01 2.14
N ARG A 309 15.36 -0.77 1.07
CA ARG A 309 15.26 -2.23 1.13
C ARG A 309 16.61 -2.89 1.39
N LYS A 310 17.69 -2.44 0.74
CA LYS A 310 19.07 -2.87 1.07
C LYS A 310 19.42 -2.63 2.54
N GLY A 311 18.95 -1.51 3.11
CA GLY A 311 19.05 -1.21 4.55
C GLY A 311 18.10 -2.02 5.44
N LEU A 312 17.25 -2.87 4.86
CA LEU A 312 16.21 -3.67 5.52
C LEU A 312 15.30 -2.82 6.40
N ASN A 313 15.02 -1.60 5.96
CA ASN A 313 14.47 -0.55 6.81
C ASN A 313 13.11 -0.91 7.42
N LEU A 314 12.21 -1.48 6.61
CA LEU A 314 10.89 -1.96 7.07
C LEU A 314 10.96 -3.10 8.08
N LEU A 315 12.07 -3.83 8.17
CA LEU A 315 12.25 -4.94 9.11
C LEU A 315 13.12 -4.55 10.31
N MET A 316 13.67 -3.33 10.31
CA MET A 316 14.60 -2.84 11.33
C MET A 316 14.08 -1.63 12.12
N PHE A 317 12.85 -1.20 11.88
CA PHE A 317 12.29 0.02 12.50
C PHE A 317 12.18 -0.03 14.03
N HIS A 318 12.21 -1.22 14.63
CA HIS A 318 12.18 -1.39 16.08
C HIS A 318 13.59 -1.58 16.68
N HIS A 319 14.64 -1.61 15.85
CA HIS A 319 15.99 -1.91 16.30
C HIS A 319 16.68 -0.66 16.86
N GLU A 320 17.37 -0.82 17.98
CA GLU A 320 18.01 0.30 18.71
C GLU A 320 18.97 1.11 17.84
N ALA A 321 19.79 0.42 17.04
CA ALA A 321 20.73 1.05 16.12
C ALA A 321 20.07 2.05 15.14
N ARG A 322 18.75 1.95 14.92
CA ARG A 322 18.01 2.81 14.02
C ARG A 322 17.26 3.93 14.75
N VAL A 323 16.66 3.62 15.90
CA VAL A 323 15.73 4.55 16.58
C VAL A 323 16.32 5.20 17.84
N GLY A 324 17.45 4.69 18.31
CA GLY A 324 18.05 5.08 19.58
C GLY A 324 17.36 4.46 20.79
N SER A 325 18.07 4.43 21.93
CA SER A 325 17.61 3.76 23.16
C SER A 325 16.28 4.30 23.69
N ARG A 326 16.07 5.61 23.63
CA ARG A 326 14.83 6.25 24.13
C ARG A 326 13.60 5.84 23.33
N MET A 327 13.67 5.87 22.00
CA MET A 327 12.56 5.48 21.15
C MET A 327 12.32 3.97 21.22
N LYS A 328 13.40 3.17 21.32
CA LYS A 328 13.29 1.73 21.50
C LYS A 328 12.41 1.37 22.70
N ILE A 329 12.66 1.96 23.87
CA ILE A 329 11.85 1.69 25.08
C ILE A 329 10.36 1.97 24.84
N ILE A 330 10.05 3.03 24.10
CA ILE A 330 8.67 3.38 23.74
C ILE A 330 8.08 2.32 22.81
N LEU A 331 8.77 2.00 21.71
CA LEU A 331 8.32 0.99 20.74
C LEU A 331 8.14 -0.39 21.40
N GLU A 332 8.96 -0.72 22.40
CA GLU A 332 8.85 -1.97 23.12
C GLU A 332 7.56 -2.11 23.93
N GLY A 333 6.89 -0.99 24.24
CA GLY A 333 5.56 -0.96 24.83
C GLY A 333 4.41 -1.13 23.83
N PHE A 334 4.66 -1.01 22.52
CA PHE A 334 3.64 -1.10 21.46
C PHE A 334 3.76 -2.34 20.58
N ILE A 335 4.95 -2.90 20.46
CA ILE A 335 5.23 -4.08 19.64
C ILE A 335 5.54 -5.22 20.59
N SER A 336 4.83 -6.34 20.54
CA SER A 336 5.13 -7.45 21.46
C SER A 336 6.54 -8.01 21.24
N ARG A 337 7.14 -8.63 22.26
CA ARG A 337 8.44 -9.29 22.13
C ARG A 337 8.43 -10.37 21.02
N PRO A 338 7.43 -11.27 20.94
CA PRO A 338 7.35 -12.23 19.83
C PRO A 338 7.30 -11.57 18.44
N MET A 339 6.60 -10.44 18.29
CA MET A 339 6.57 -9.70 17.02
C MET A 339 7.95 -9.11 16.66
N ARG A 340 8.67 -8.55 17.64
CA ARG A 340 10.06 -8.08 17.42
C ARG A 340 11.01 -9.22 17.04
N ASP A 341 10.86 -10.38 17.68
CA ASP A 341 11.66 -11.57 17.38
C ASP A 341 11.34 -12.13 15.98
N LEU A 342 10.08 -12.05 15.56
CA LEU A 342 9.65 -12.39 14.20
C LEU A 342 10.21 -11.41 13.16
N LEU A 343 10.12 -10.09 13.37
CA LEU A 343 10.69 -9.07 12.49
C LEU A 343 12.21 -9.25 12.34
N ASN A 344 12.92 -9.56 13.43
CA ASN A 344 14.33 -9.91 13.40
C ASN A 344 14.61 -11.19 12.60
N SER A 345 13.77 -12.21 12.75
CA SER A 345 13.90 -13.47 11.99
C SER A 345 13.67 -13.25 10.50
N ALA A 346 12.64 -12.47 10.14
CA ALA A 346 12.36 -12.05 8.77
C ALA A 346 13.53 -11.27 8.17
N ARG A 347 14.11 -10.32 8.94
CA ARG A 347 15.31 -9.57 8.55
C ARG A 347 16.47 -10.50 8.20
N VAL A 348 16.74 -11.52 9.02
CA VAL A 348 17.83 -12.48 8.76
C VAL A 348 17.58 -13.27 7.49
N LEU A 349 16.35 -13.73 7.25
CA LEU A 349 15.98 -14.45 6.03
C LEU A 349 16.18 -13.59 4.79
N VAL A 350 15.68 -12.35 4.80
CA VAL A 350 15.83 -11.40 3.68
C VAL A 350 17.31 -11.03 3.49
N ALA A 351 18.04 -10.72 4.56
CA ALA A 351 19.46 -10.40 4.49
C ALA A 351 20.27 -11.50 3.81
N ARG A 352 20.00 -12.76 4.16
CA ARG A 352 20.68 -13.92 3.58
C ARG A 352 20.41 -14.04 2.08
N GLN A 353 19.16 -13.88 1.66
CA GLN A 353 18.78 -13.85 0.24
C GLN A 353 19.49 -12.71 -0.53
N THR A 354 19.62 -11.55 0.11
CA THR A 354 20.18 -10.34 -0.51
C THR A 354 21.71 -10.27 -0.48
N ALA A 355 22.36 -11.08 0.36
CA ALA A 355 23.82 -11.09 0.51
C ALA A 355 24.52 -11.37 -0.82
N PHE A 356 23.91 -12.18 -1.70
CA PHE A 356 24.36 -12.38 -3.07
C PHE A 356 24.56 -11.06 -3.81
N TRP A 357 23.55 -10.19 -3.80
CA TRP A 357 23.55 -8.93 -4.54
C TRP A 357 24.45 -7.86 -3.93
N ILE A 358 24.68 -7.92 -2.62
CA ILE A 358 25.51 -6.93 -1.91
C ILE A 358 26.98 -7.32 -1.89
N LEU A 359 27.28 -8.62 -1.73
CA LEU A 359 28.62 -9.13 -1.44
C LEU A 359 29.18 -10.05 -2.53
N GLY A 360 28.40 -10.40 -3.55
CA GLY A 360 28.83 -11.32 -4.62
C GLY A 360 28.99 -12.77 -4.16
N GLY A 361 28.24 -13.20 -3.13
CA GLY A 361 28.29 -14.56 -2.57
C GLY A 361 27.56 -15.62 -3.41
N GLU A 362 27.23 -16.77 -2.82
CA GLU A 362 26.29 -17.73 -3.43
C GLU A 362 24.83 -17.34 -3.15
N ARG A 363 23.95 -17.52 -4.14
CA ARG A 363 22.53 -17.24 -3.99
C ARG A 363 21.87 -18.31 -3.12
N THR A 364 21.34 -17.89 -1.98
CA THR A 364 20.60 -18.76 -1.05
C THR A 364 19.15 -18.29 -0.94
N PRO A 365 18.28 -18.69 -1.90
CA PRO A 365 16.90 -18.23 -1.93
C PRO A 365 16.14 -18.69 -0.69
N MET A 366 15.22 -17.86 -0.23
CA MET A 366 14.35 -18.20 0.89
C MET A 366 13.33 -19.26 0.47
N THR A 367 13.08 -20.22 1.36
CA THR A 367 12.10 -21.29 1.12
C THR A 367 10.81 -21.08 1.92
N TYR A 368 9.71 -21.68 1.45
CA TYR A 368 8.44 -21.67 2.18
C TYR A 368 8.55 -22.26 3.58
N ASP A 369 9.28 -23.37 3.73
CA ASP A 369 9.38 -24.07 5.01
C ASP A 369 10.13 -23.23 6.06
N GLU A 370 11.14 -22.48 5.64
CA GLU A 370 11.85 -21.54 6.52
C GLU A 370 10.93 -20.42 7.00
N VAL A 371 10.18 -19.79 6.10
CA VAL A 371 9.24 -18.71 6.46
C VAL A 371 8.13 -19.24 7.36
N LEU A 372 7.50 -20.37 6.99
CA LEU A 372 6.44 -21.00 7.77
C LEU A 372 6.95 -21.43 9.14
N SER A 373 8.18 -21.93 9.25
CA SER A 373 8.80 -22.27 10.54
C SER A 373 8.89 -21.05 11.46
N LYS A 374 9.33 -19.89 10.96
CA LYS A 374 9.39 -18.64 11.76
C LYS A 374 8.01 -18.14 12.17
N LEU A 375 7.03 -18.19 11.28
CA LEU A 375 5.65 -17.80 11.59
C LEU A 375 5.01 -18.73 12.62
N ASN A 376 5.22 -20.05 12.50
CA ASN A 376 4.72 -21.02 13.47
C ASN A 376 5.35 -20.84 14.85
N GLN A 377 6.65 -20.54 14.91
CA GLN A 377 7.35 -20.24 16.16
C GLN A 377 6.83 -18.96 16.82
N ALA A 378 6.56 -17.91 16.03
CA ALA A 378 5.94 -16.69 16.55
C ALA A 378 4.52 -16.96 17.09
N ILE A 379 3.72 -17.74 16.36
CA ILE A 379 2.37 -18.15 16.79
C ILE A 379 2.40 -18.94 18.10
N SER A 380 3.39 -19.81 18.33
CA SER A 380 3.45 -20.61 19.55
C SER A 380 3.96 -19.83 20.78
N THR A 381 4.52 -18.63 20.57
CA THR A 381 5.09 -17.79 21.64
C THR A 381 4.23 -16.57 21.98
N MET A 382 3.23 -16.27 21.15
CA MET A 382 2.17 -15.27 21.38
C MET A 382 0.95 -15.92 22.01
#